data_AF-A0A5M5BVS3-F1
#
_entry.id   AF-A0A5M5BVS3-F1
#
_cell.length_a   1.000
_cell.length_b   1.000
_cell.length_c   1.000
_cell.angle_alpha   90.00
_cell.angle_beta   90.00
_cell.angle_gamma   90.00
#
_symmetry.space_group_name_H-M   'P 1'
#
loop_
_entity.id
_entity.type
_entity.pdbx_description
1 polymer ?
#
loop_
_entity_poly.entity_id
_entity_poly.type
_entity_poly.pdbx_seq_one_letter_code
_entity_poly.pdbx_strand_id
1 'polypeptide(L)'
;MKNIFQDLKRKDHKRYLGGLDVFKYIGPGLLVTVGFIDPGNWASNFAAGSEFGYSLLWVVTLSTIMLIVLQHNVAHLGIVTGLCLSEAATKYTPKWVSRPILGTAVLASISTSLEEILGGAIALEMLF
;
A
#
# COMPACT_ATOMS: atom_id res chain seq x y z
N MET A 1 3.90 7.24 43.14
CA MET A 1 4.07 8.07 41.92
C MET A 1 5.38 7.67 41.26
N LYS A 2 5.31 6.94 40.13
CA LYS A 2 6.51 6.52 39.40
C LYS A 2 7.17 7.75 38.76
N ASN A 3 8.47 7.92 38.98
CA ASN A 3 9.27 9.04 38.50
C ASN A 3 9.35 9.04 36.96
N ILE A 4 8.40 9.71 36.31
CA ILE A 4 8.38 9.98 34.86
C ILE A 4 9.72 10.57 34.37
N PHE A 5 10.37 11.37 35.23
CA PHE A 5 11.69 11.94 34.95
C PHE A 5 12.84 10.91 34.91
N GLN A 6 12.71 9.76 35.58
CA GLN A 6 13.70 8.68 35.49
C GLN A 6 13.51 7.82 34.23
N ASP A 7 12.26 7.61 33.78
CA ASP A 7 12.01 6.93 32.49
C ASP A 7 12.50 7.77 31.31
N LEU A 8 12.33 9.10 31.35
CA LEU A 8 12.86 10.00 30.33
C LEU A 8 14.41 10.06 30.27
N LYS A 9 15.09 9.64 31.34
CA LYS A 9 16.56 9.68 31.46
C LYS A 9 17.22 8.32 31.21
N ARG A 10 16.45 7.27 30.91
CA ARG A 10 16.97 5.96 30.53
C ARG A 10 17.74 6.07 29.22
N LYS A 11 19.04 5.76 29.26
CA LYS A 11 19.94 5.71 28.10
C LYS A 11 19.79 4.43 27.26
N ASP A 12 18.86 3.56 27.64
CA ASP A 12 18.66 2.24 27.00
C ASP A 12 17.82 2.31 25.72
N HIS A 13 17.27 3.49 25.38
CA HIS A 13 16.65 3.72 24.07
C HIS A 13 17.70 4.30 23.12
N LYS A 14 18.17 3.48 22.17
CA LYS A 14 18.80 4.00 20.94
C LYS A 14 17.85 5.05 20.38
N ARG A 15 18.27 6.32 20.37
CA ARG A 15 17.51 7.40 19.73
C ARG A 15 17.40 7.08 18.24
N TYR A 16 16.33 6.41 17.85
CA TYR A 16 15.91 6.29 16.46
C TYR A 16 15.22 7.60 16.08
N LEU A 17 16.03 8.67 15.99
CA LEU A 17 15.68 9.97 15.44
C LEU A 17 16.94 10.44 14.70
N GLY A 18 16.90 10.79 13.42
CA GLY A 18 15.74 11.04 12.58
C GLY A 18 16.17 11.30 11.14
N GLY A 19 15.21 11.22 10.22
CA GLY A 19 15.39 11.50 8.79
C GLY A 19 16.13 10.40 8.03
N LEU A 20 17.41 10.17 8.30
CA LEU A 20 18.27 9.29 7.50
C LEU A 20 17.89 7.81 7.60
N ASP A 21 17.46 7.35 8.77
CA ASP A 21 16.99 5.97 8.92
C ASP A 21 15.70 5.72 8.14
N VAL A 22 14.85 6.74 7.93
CA VAL A 22 13.63 6.60 7.11
C VAL A 22 14.01 6.19 5.68
N PHE A 23 15.04 6.81 5.10
CA PHE A 23 15.53 6.44 3.77
C PHE A 23 16.02 4.99 3.68
N LYS A 24 16.49 4.41 4.79
CA LYS A 24 16.89 3.00 4.83
C LYS A 24 15.71 2.03 4.75
N TYR A 25 14.54 2.43 5.26
CA TYR A 25 13.35 1.56 5.36
C TYR A 25 12.17 2.01 4.48
N ILE A 26 12.33 3.06 3.67
CA ILE A 26 11.26 3.58 2.79
C ILE A 26 10.99 2.67 1.58
N GLY A 27 11.96 1.82 1.20
CA GLY A 27 11.91 0.98 -0.01
C GLY A 27 10.62 0.18 -0.17
N PRO A 28 10.18 -0.62 0.83
CA PRO A 28 8.92 -1.36 0.74
C PRO A 28 7.69 -0.46 0.52
N GLY A 29 7.66 0.71 1.16
CA GLY A 29 6.58 1.67 0.96
C GLY A 29 6.52 2.19 -0.47
N LEU A 30 7.68 2.53 -1.05
CA LEU A 30 7.76 2.98 -2.45
C LEU A 30 7.29 1.92 -3.43
N LEU A 31 7.71 0.65 -3.25
CA LEU A 31 7.27 -0.46 -4.09
C LEU A 31 5.75 -0.63 -4.06
N VAL A 32 5.13 -0.48 -2.88
CA VAL A 32 3.67 -0.52 -2.75
C VAL A 32 3.03 0.67 -3.46
N THR A 33 3.56 1.90 -3.31
CA THR A 33 2.97 3.09 -3.94
C THR A 33 3.01 3.08 -5.46
N VAL A 34 4.04 2.48 -6.08
CA VAL A 34 4.12 2.38 -7.55
C VAL A 34 2.93 1.62 -8.12
N GLY A 35 2.47 0.57 -7.43
CA GLY A 35 1.29 -0.19 -7.84
C GLY A 35 -0.04 0.55 -7.75
N PHE A 36 -0.09 1.74 -7.13
CA PHE A 36 -1.28 2.61 -7.13
C PHE A 36 -1.20 3.75 -8.15
N ILE A 37 -0.08 3.88 -8.86
CA ILE A 37 0.15 4.87 -9.92
C ILE A 37 0.24 4.13 -11.25
N ASP A 38 -0.69 3.21 -11.47
CA ASP A 38 -0.82 2.38 -12.65
C ASP A 38 -1.73 3.04 -13.72
N PRO A 39 -1.65 2.59 -15.00
CA PRO A 39 -2.45 3.15 -16.09
C PRO A 39 -3.97 3.04 -15.89
N GLY A 40 -4.45 2.03 -15.15
CA GLY A 40 -5.89 1.84 -14.88
C GLY A 40 -6.45 2.97 -14.03
N ASN A 41 -5.72 3.37 -12.99
CA ASN A 41 -6.04 4.53 -12.18
C ASN A 41 -6.00 5.85 -12.97
N TRP A 42 -5.16 5.96 -14.01
CA TRP A 42 -5.12 7.17 -14.84
C TRP A 42 -6.35 7.30 -15.72
N ALA A 43 -6.79 6.21 -16.36
CA ALA A 43 -7.95 6.21 -17.25
C ALA A 43 -9.22 6.67 -16.52
N SER A 44 -9.48 6.12 -15.34
CA SER A 44 -10.65 6.47 -14.52
C SER A 44 -10.59 7.92 -14.00
N ASN A 45 -9.44 8.36 -13.51
CA ASN A 45 -9.25 9.73 -13.02
C ASN A 45 -9.36 10.77 -14.14
N PHE A 46 -8.86 10.48 -15.34
CA PHE A 46 -8.99 11.37 -16.49
C PHE A 46 -10.43 11.44 -17.01
N ALA A 47 -11.12 10.30 -17.11
CA ALA A 47 -12.53 10.28 -17.47
C ALA A 47 -13.37 11.10 -16.48
N ALA A 48 -13.18 10.85 -15.18
CA ALA A 48 -13.84 11.58 -14.11
C ALA A 48 -13.52 13.09 -14.12
N GLY A 49 -12.26 13.46 -14.36
CA GLY A 49 -11.85 14.86 -14.46
C GLY A 49 -12.42 15.58 -15.68
N SER A 50 -12.55 14.87 -16.81
CA SER A 50 -13.16 15.40 -18.04
C SER A 50 -14.65 15.69 -17.86
N GLU A 51 -15.36 14.81 -17.14
CA GLU A 51 -16.82 14.91 -16.97
C GLU A 51 -17.23 15.80 -15.78
N PHE A 52 -16.52 15.71 -14.65
CA PHE A 52 -16.91 16.38 -13.39
C PHE A 52 -15.97 17.51 -12.96
N GLY A 53 -14.91 17.78 -13.73
CA GLY A 53 -13.89 18.75 -13.38
C GLY A 53 -13.24 18.45 -12.04
N TYR A 54 -13.12 19.46 -11.18
CA TYR A 54 -12.48 19.34 -9.86
C TYR A 54 -13.40 18.80 -8.75
N SER A 55 -14.66 18.52 -9.05
CA SER A 55 -15.68 18.16 -8.05
C SER A 55 -15.36 16.86 -7.30
N LEU A 56 -14.56 15.96 -7.89
CA LEU A 56 -14.22 14.65 -7.33
C LEU A 56 -12.88 14.61 -6.58
N LEU A 57 -12.13 15.73 -6.49
CA LEU A 57 -10.84 15.76 -5.80
C LEU A 57 -10.91 15.36 -4.32
N TRP A 58 -12.03 15.68 -3.64
CA TRP A 58 -12.23 15.27 -2.25
C TRP A 58 -12.36 13.74 -2.12
N VAL A 59 -12.95 13.06 -3.13
CA VAL A 59 -13.07 11.59 -3.15
C VAL A 59 -11.69 10.95 -3.29
N VAL A 60 -10.84 11.50 -4.16
CA VAL A 60 -9.44 11.05 -4.34
C VAL A 60 -8.63 11.23 -3.07
N THR A 61 -8.84 12.35 -2.36
CA THR A 61 -8.17 12.60 -1.08
C THR A 61 -8.62 11.60 -0.01
N LEU A 62 -9.93 11.35 0.06
CA LEU A 62 -10.51 10.37 1.01
C LEU A 62 -10.02 8.95 0.72
N SER A 63 -9.99 8.53 -0.55
CA SER A 63 -9.52 7.20 -0.94
C SER A 63 -8.04 7.00 -0.59
N THR A 64 -7.21 8.04 -0.76
CA THR A 64 -5.80 8.03 -0.40
C THR A 64 -5.60 7.85 1.12
N ILE A 65 -6.39 8.54 1.95
CA ILE A 65 -6.35 8.38 3.41
C ILE A 65 -6.73 6.94 3.80
N MET A 66 -7.80 6.41 3.22
CA MET A 66 -8.22 5.03 3.49
C MET A 66 -7.14 4.03 3.09
N LEU A 67 -6.50 4.24 1.94
CA LEU A 67 -5.40 3.42 1.47
C LEU A 67 -4.23 3.42 2.47
N ILE A 68 -3.82 4.59 2.96
CA ILE A 68 -2.74 4.71 3.95
C ILE A 68 -3.06 3.90 5.21
N VAL A 69 -4.30 3.98 5.71
CA VAL A 69 -4.74 3.23 6.90
C VAL A 69 -4.68 1.72 6.66
N LEU A 70 -5.17 1.25 5.50
CA LEU A 70 -5.16 -0.18 5.17
C LEU A 70 -3.72 -0.70 5.02
N GLN A 71 -2.85 0.02 4.31
CA GLN A 71 -1.47 -0.39 4.11
C GLN A 71 -0.64 -0.32 5.39
N HIS A 72 -0.95 0.63 6.28
CA HIS A 72 -0.35 0.68 7.61
C HIS A 72 -0.64 -0.60 8.40
N ASN A 73 -1.88 -1.10 8.37
CA ASN A 73 -2.25 -2.33 9.07
C ASN A 73 -1.54 -3.58 8.50
N VAL A 74 -1.43 -3.67 7.17
CA VAL A 74 -0.73 -4.78 6.50
C VAL A 74 0.76 -4.74 6.82
N ALA A 75 1.38 -3.56 6.76
CA ALA A 75 2.77 -3.38 7.13
C ALA A 75 3.01 -3.74 8.61
N HIS A 76 2.14 -3.28 9.51
CA HIS A 76 2.23 -3.59 10.93
C HIS A 76 2.11 -5.10 11.20
N LEU A 77 1.18 -5.78 10.52
CA LEU A 77 1.05 -7.24 10.58
C LEU A 77 2.36 -7.93 10.15
N GLY A 78 2.92 -7.54 9.00
CA GLY A 78 4.16 -8.12 8.48
C GLY A 78 5.36 -7.88 9.41
N ILE A 79 5.49 -6.68 9.96
CA ILE A 79 6.58 -6.32 10.89
C ILE A 79 6.49 -7.11 12.20
N VAL A 80 5.29 -7.26 12.78
CA VAL A 80 5.10 -7.91 14.08
C VAL A 80 5.14 -9.43 13.97
N THR A 81 4.51 -10.00 12.94
CA THR A 81 4.35 -11.46 12.82
C THR A 81 5.41 -12.14 11.97
N GLY A 82 6.11 -11.38 11.10
CA GLY A 82 7.02 -11.92 10.09
C GLY A 82 6.32 -12.69 8.97
N LEU A 83 4.98 -12.63 8.89
CA LEU A 83 4.19 -13.33 7.89
C LEU A 83 3.67 -12.36 6.82
N CYS A 84 3.62 -12.81 5.58
CA CYS A 84 2.86 -12.15 4.52
C CYS A 84 1.36 -12.25 4.81
N LEU A 85 0.57 -11.29 4.28
CA LEU A 85 -0.89 -11.30 4.48
C LEU A 85 -1.55 -12.60 4.01
N SER A 86 -1.04 -13.20 2.93
CA SER A 86 -1.51 -14.49 2.40
C SER A 86 -1.24 -15.67 3.33
N GLU A 87 -0.08 -15.68 3.98
CA GLU A 87 0.31 -16.69 4.97
C GLU A 87 -0.52 -16.52 6.26
N ALA A 88 -0.69 -15.27 6.71
CA ALA A 88 -1.51 -14.95 7.86
C ALA A 88 -2.98 -15.33 7.62
N ALA A 89 -3.53 -15.06 6.43
CA ALA A 89 -4.87 -15.48 6.05
C ALA A 89 -5.02 -17.01 6.15
N THR A 90 -4.06 -17.78 5.62
CA THR A 90 -4.10 -19.25 5.68
C THR A 90 -3.92 -19.80 7.08
N LYS A 91 -3.13 -19.13 7.93
CA LYS A 91 -2.84 -19.58 9.30
C LYS A 91 -3.96 -19.28 10.28
N TYR A 92 -4.58 -18.10 10.19
CA TYR A 92 -5.53 -17.59 11.18
C TYR A 92 -6.99 -17.70 10.74
N THR A 93 -7.29 -18.00 9.47
CA THR A 93 -8.67 -18.18 8.98
C THR A 93 -8.93 -19.62 8.53
N PRO A 94 -10.17 -20.12 8.63
CA PRO A 94 -10.50 -21.46 8.19
C PRO A 94 -10.34 -21.60 6.66
N LYS A 95 -9.90 -22.78 6.21
CA LYS A 95 -9.50 -23.05 4.81
C LYS A 95 -10.57 -22.71 3.77
N TRP A 96 -11.85 -22.85 4.11
CA TRP A 96 -12.98 -22.50 3.23
C TRP A 96 -13.12 -21.00 2.94
N VAL A 97 -12.57 -20.13 3.80
CA VAL A 97 -12.58 -18.66 3.63
C VAL A 97 -11.25 -18.20 3.04
N SER A 98 -10.12 -18.73 3.54
CA SER A 98 -8.79 -18.35 3.02
C SER A 98 -8.66 -18.65 1.51
N ARG A 99 -9.06 -19.86 1.08
CA ARG A 99 -8.90 -20.30 -0.32
C ARG A 99 -9.60 -19.39 -1.35
N PRO A 100 -10.89 -19.05 -1.22
CA PRO A 100 -11.53 -18.15 -2.18
C PRO A 100 -10.92 -16.75 -2.15
N ILE A 101 -10.59 -16.21 -0.96
CA ILE A 101 -9.96 -14.88 -0.84
C ILE A 101 -8.61 -14.86 -1.56
N LEU A 102 -7.75 -15.85 -1.31
CA LEU A 102 -6.46 -15.96 -2.00
C LEU A 102 -6.63 -16.18 -3.51
N GLY A 103 -7.64 -16.95 -3.91
CA GLY A 103 -8.01 -17.09 -5.32
C GLY A 103 -8.35 -15.75 -5.97
N THR A 104 -9.16 -14.92 -5.32
CA THR A 104 -9.47 -13.56 -5.82
C THR A 104 -8.26 -12.65 -5.85
N ALA A 105 -7.34 -12.76 -4.87
CA ALA A 105 -6.11 -11.98 -4.86
C ALA A 105 -5.18 -12.33 -6.03
N VAL A 106 -5.07 -13.63 -6.38
CA VAL A 106 -4.30 -14.06 -7.55
C VAL A 106 -4.94 -13.54 -8.84
N LEU A 107 -6.26 -13.62 -8.98
CA LEU A 107 -6.97 -13.08 -10.14
C LEU A 107 -6.80 -11.57 -10.26
N ALA A 108 -6.88 -10.83 -9.15
CA ALA A 108 -6.63 -9.40 -9.11
C ALA A 108 -5.20 -9.07 -9.57
N SER A 109 -4.19 -9.80 -9.08
CA SER A 109 -2.80 -9.63 -9.52
C SER A 109 -2.62 -9.86 -11.02
N ILE A 110 -3.28 -10.87 -11.59
CA ILE A 110 -3.25 -11.12 -13.04
C ILE A 110 -3.88 -9.95 -13.80
N SER A 111 -5.01 -9.42 -13.32
CA SER A 111 -5.68 -8.26 -13.92
C SER A 111 -4.77 -7.04 -13.93
N THR A 112 -4.12 -6.72 -12.80
CA THR A 112 -3.18 -5.59 -12.72
C THR A 112 -2.02 -5.76 -13.69
N SER A 113 -1.43 -6.96 -13.79
CA SER A 113 -0.35 -7.21 -14.76
C SER A 113 -0.81 -7.03 -16.21
N LEU A 114 -2.05 -7.38 -16.54
CA LEU A 114 -2.61 -7.14 -17.88
C LEU A 114 -2.75 -5.65 -18.17
N GLU A 115 -3.20 -4.85 -17.19
CA GLU A 115 -3.31 -3.39 -17.32
C GLU A 115 -1.95 -2.72 -17.52
N GLU A 116 -0.91 -3.15 -16.79
CA GLU A 116 0.45 -2.62 -16.96
C GLU A 116 1.03 -2.94 -18.35
N ILE A 117 0.83 -4.17 -18.83
CA ILE A 117 1.27 -4.58 -20.18
C ILE A 117 0.56 -3.76 -21.24
N LEU A 118 -0.76 -3.60 -21.13
CA LEU A 118 -1.56 -2.83 -22.09
C LEU A 118 -1.15 -1.36 -22.10
N GLY A 119 -1.02 -0.74 -20.92
CA GLY A 119 -0.57 0.64 -20.80
C GLY A 119 0.84 0.84 -21.36
N GLY A 120 1.75 -0.10 -21.11
CA GLY A 120 3.10 -0.10 -21.68
C GLY A 120 3.11 -0.23 -23.21
N ALA A 121 2.25 -1.10 -23.76
CA ALA A 121 2.12 -1.27 -25.21
C ALA A 121 1.63 0.02 -25.89
N ILE A 122 0.58 0.65 -25.35
CA ILE A 122 0.05 1.92 -25.86
C ILE A 122 1.10 3.03 -25.74
N ALA A 123 1.82 3.10 -24.62
CA ALA A 123 2.87 4.09 -24.43
C ALA A 123 4.01 3.96 -25.45
N LEU A 124 4.39 2.73 -25.80
CA LEU A 124 5.40 2.47 -26.84
C LEU A 124 4.89 2.86 -28.24
N GLU A 125 3.63 2.54 -28.56
CA GLU A 125 2.99 2.93 -29.84
C GLU A 125 2.89 4.46 -29.99
N MET A 126 2.69 5.19 -28.89
CA MET A 126 2.66 6.66 -28.92
C MET A 126 4.05 7.28 -29.06
N LEU A 127 5.11 6.60 -28.61
CA LEU A 127 6.47 7.15 -28.54
C LEU A 127 7.29 6.91 -29.81
N PHE A 128 7.06 5.80 -30.52
CA PHE A 128 7.85 5.33 -31.66
C PHE A 128 6.98 5.08 -32.89
#